data_AF-A0A923V9P0-F1
#
_entry.id   AF-A0A923V9P0-F1
#
_cell.length_a   1.000
_cell.length_b   1.000
_cell.length_c   1.000
_cell.angle_alpha   90.00
_cell.angle_beta   90.00
_cell.angle_gamma   90.00
#
_symmetry.space_group_name_H-M   'P 1'
#
loop_
_entity.id
_entity.type
_entity.pdbx_description
1 polymer ?
#
loop_
_entity_poly.entity_id
_entity_poly.type
_entity_poly.pdbx_seq_one_letter_code
_entity_poly.pdbx_strand_id
1 'polypeptide(L)'
;MRVVTIVILICFIVGCKNEDGLPAGILKRDKMQAVFLDVIQAESFTAQYVNRDSTKNGMVEDAKLQQKIFALHKITKEDFYSSYSYYASHTELMRSLLDSITAKGEREKYAVLYAKPLKPMPVRISLIPLPAATLPKLFPMPIPSVEQQLTITPPPASIVPLPAPTIVPSPLINVKPIIPQKPFLKTVKQKPQQPIL
;
A
#
# COMPACT_ATOMS: atom_id res chain seq x y z
N MET A 1 40.14 19.32 28.41
CA MET A 1 39.93 17.90 28.05
C MET A 1 38.46 17.47 28.12
N ARG A 2 37.74 17.66 29.24
CA ARG A 2 36.32 17.25 29.38
C ARG A 2 35.33 17.91 28.41
N VAL A 3 35.54 19.18 28.08
CA VAL A 3 34.66 19.91 27.13
C VAL A 3 34.86 19.42 25.70
N VAL A 4 36.10 19.12 25.29
CA VAL A 4 36.43 18.62 23.95
C VAL A 4 35.84 17.22 23.73
N THR A 5 35.86 16.35 24.75
CA THR A 5 35.21 15.03 24.68
C THR A 5 33.69 15.14 24.56
N ILE A 6 33.06 16.14 25.20
CA ILE A 6 31.61 16.36 25.11
C ILE A 6 31.23 16.88 23.72
N VAL A 7 32.01 17.79 23.13
CA VAL A 7 31.77 18.33 21.79
C VAL A 7 31.91 17.24 20.71
N ILE A 8 32.92 16.38 20.81
CA ILE A 8 33.10 15.25 19.89
C ILE A 8 31.93 14.25 19.99
N LEU A 9 31.45 13.98 21.20
CA LEU A 9 30.29 13.09 21.42
C LEU A 9 28.99 13.68 20.83
N ILE A 10 28.83 15.01 20.88
CA ILE A 10 27.66 15.70 20.30
C ILE A 10 27.73 15.74 18.76
N CYS A 11 28.92 15.76 18.15
CA CYS A 11 29.03 15.70 16.69
C CYS A 11 28.57 14.36 16.09
N PHE A 12 28.68 13.25 16.83
CA PHE A 12 28.25 11.93 16.34
C PHE A 12 26.72 11.76 16.25
N ILE A 13 25.95 12.53 17.03
CA ILE A 13 24.47 12.43 17.06
C ILE A 13 23.76 13.24 15.97
N VAL A 14 24.48 14.08 15.19
CA VAL A 14 23.88 14.92 14.12
C VAL A 14 24.08 14.30 12.72
N GLY A 15 24.70 13.11 12.63
CA GLY A 15 25.31 12.60 11.41
C GLY A 15 24.43 11.89 10.37
N CYS A 16 23.10 11.89 10.45
CA CYS A 16 22.25 11.27 9.41
C CYS A 16 20.88 11.94 9.34
N LYS A 17 20.79 13.10 8.68
CA LYS A 17 19.50 13.64 8.21
C LYS A 17 19.45 13.48 6.69
N ASN A 18 19.05 12.29 6.24
CA ASN A 18 18.74 12.05 4.84
C ASN A 18 17.41 12.75 4.54
N GLU A 19 17.50 13.97 4.01
CA GLU A 19 16.37 14.61 3.36
C GLU A 19 16.29 14.03 1.96
N ASP A 20 15.58 12.89 1.84
CA ASP A 20 15.13 12.37 0.55
C ASP A 20 14.46 13.55 -0.18
N GLY A 21 14.84 13.80 -1.43
CA GLY A 21 14.38 14.92 -2.26
C GLY A 21 12.88 14.86 -2.65
N LEU A 22 12.04 14.50 -1.69
CA LEU A 22 10.60 14.38 -1.82
C LEU A 22 9.96 15.77 -1.68
N PRO A 23 8.94 16.08 -2.50
CA PRO A 23 8.23 17.34 -2.39
C PRO A 23 7.44 17.41 -1.07
N ALA A 24 7.19 18.63 -0.60
CA ALA A 24 6.42 18.86 0.61
C ALA A 24 5.02 18.23 0.49
N GLY A 25 4.61 17.46 1.51
CA GLY A 25 3.32 16.76 1.54
C GLY A 25 3.38 15.30 1.08
N ILE A 26 4.53 14.79 0.64
CA ILE A 26 4.72 13.36 0.36
C ILE A 26 5.32 12.65 1.58
N LEU A 27 4.76 11.48 1.91
CA LEU A 27 5.27 10.62 2.97
C LEU A 27 6.69 10.19 2.63
N LYS A 28 7.60 10.32 3.61
CA LYS A 28 8.93 9.73 3.53
C LYS A 28 8.83 8.22 3.37
N ARG A 29 9.84 7.65 2.72
CA ARG A 29 9.91 6.22 2.39
C ARG A 29 9.64 5.32 3.59
N ASP A 30 10.28 5.56 4.72
CA ASP A 30 10.13 4.72 5.92
C ASP A 30 8.70 4.71 6.47
N LYS A 31 8.05 5.88 6.47
CA LYS A 31 6.65 6.01 6.89
C LYS A 31 5.71 5.35 5.87
N MET A 32 5.93 5.61 4.58
CA MET A 32 5.14 5.01 3.50
C MET A 32 5.24 3.49 3.55
N GLN A 33 6.43 2.94 3.80
CA GLN A 33 6.66 1.50 3.96
C GLN A 33 5.83 0.91 5.09
N ALA A 34 5.85 1.55 6.27
CA ALA A 34 5.12 1.07 7.44
C ALA A 34 3.61 1.11 7.23
N VAL A 35 3.09 2.24 6.73
CA VAL A 35 1.66 2.41 6.47
C VAL A 35 1.17 1.45 5.39
N PHE A 36 1.91 1.34 4.28
CA PHE A 36 1.47 0.57 3.13
C PHE A 36 1.46 -0.94 3.43
N LEU A 37 2.44 -1.44 4.19
CA LEU A 37 2.42 -2.81 4.68
C LEU A 37 1.15 -3.11 5.49
N ASP A 38 0.78 -2.22 6.43
CA ASP A 38 -0.40 -2.39 7.27
C ASP A 38 -1.70 -2.34 6.46
N VAL A 39 -1.78 -1.46 5.45
CA VAL A 39 -2.94 -1.36 4.53
C VAL A 39 -3.11 -2.65 3.73
N ILE A 40 -2.04 -3.18 3.13
CA ILE A 40 -2.09 -4.45 2.38
C ILE A 40 -2.48 -5.60 3.31
N GLN A 41 -1.96 -5.60 4.54
CA GLN A 41 -2.30 -6.62 5.53
C GLN A 41 -3.79 -6.55 5.92
N ALA A 42 -4.33 -5.35 6.12
CA ALA A 42 -5.76 -5.14 6.37
C ALA A 42 -6.63 -5.65 5.20
N GLU A 43 -6.28 -5.32 3.96
CA GLU A 43 -7.01 -5.78 2.78
C GLU A 43 -6.96 -7.31 2.65
N SER A 44 -5.80 -7.92 2.90
CA SER A 44 -5.68 -9.38 2.91
C SER A 44 -6.55 -10.02 4.01
N PHE A 45 -6.66 -9.38 5.17
CA PHE A 45 -7.49 -9.83 6.27
C PHE A 45 -8.98 -9.72 5.94
N THR A 46 -9.42 -8.60 5.37
CA THR A 46 -10.82 -8.44 4.96
C THR A 46 -11.19 -9.40 3.83
N ALA A 47 -10.30 -9.59 2.86
CA ALA A 47 -10.46 -10.54 1.78
C ALA A 47 -10.59 -12.00 2.27
N GLN A 48 -9.77 -12.41 3.24
CA GLN A 48 -9.76 -13.82 3.71
C GLN A 48 -10.78 -14.13 4.81
N TYR A 49 -11.10 -13.17 5.67
CA TYR A 49 -11.92 -13.42 6.86
C TYR A 49 -13.26 -12.70 6.83
N VAL A 50 -13.30 -11.45 6.40
CA VAL A 50 -14.55 -10.65 6.42
C VAL A 50 -15.47 -11.03 5.26
N ASN A 51 -14.93 -11.23 4.06
CA ASN A 51 -15.74 -11.61 2.89
C ASN A 51 -16.38 -13.00 2.98
N ARG A 52 -15.93 -13.84 3.93
CA ARG A 52 -16.54 -15.16 4.20
C ARG A 52 -17.78 -15.06 5.08
N ASP A 53 -17.99 -13.93 5.73
CA ASP A 53 -19.13 -13.66 6.59
C ASP A 53 -20.19 -12.88 5.79
N SER A 54 -21.31 -13.53 5.46
CA SER A 54 -22.40 -12.92 4.71
C SER A 54 -23.11 -11.79 5.46
N THR A 55 -22.91 -11.67 6.78
CA THR A 55 -23.50 -10.61 7.60
C THR A 55 -22.73 -9.29 7.52
N LYS A 56 -21.52 -9.30 6.96
CA LYS A 56 -20.63 -8.13 6.88
C LYS A 56 -20.39 -7.71 5.45
N ASN A 57 -20.25 -6.41 5.25
CA ASN A 57 -19.82 -5.85 3.98
C ASN A 57 -18.30 -5.64 4.01
N GLY A 58 -17.58 -6.42 3.20
CA GLY A 58 -16.13 -6.37 3.08
C GLY A 58 -15.58 -4.96 2.81
N MET A 59 -16.17 -4.22 1.86
CA MET A 59 -15.70 -2.87 1.52
C MET A 59 -15.83 -1.89 2.69
N VAL A 60 -16.94 -1.96 3.44
CA VAL A 60 -17.20 -1.05 4.56
C VAL A 60 -16.24 -1.35 5.72
N GLU A 61 -16.01 -2.63 6.01
CA GLU A 61 -15.08 -3.02 7.07
C GLU A 61 -13.63 -2.74 6.69
N ASP A 62 -13.27 -2.92 5.43
CA ASP A 62 -11.93 -2.60 4.91
C ASP A 62 -11.64 -1.09 5.04
N ALA A 63 -12.57 -0.24 4.60
CA ALA A 63 -12.43 1.21 4.75
C ALA A 63 -12.31 1.65 6.22
N LYS A 64 -13.06 1.02 7.14
CA LYS A 64 -12.93 1.28 8.59
C LYS A 64 -11.55 0.86 9.12
N LEU A 65 -11.01 -0.25 8.63
CA LEU A 65 -9.70 -0.76 9.07
C LEU A 65 -8.57 0.14 8.57
N GLN A 66 -8.62 0.56 7.31
CA GLN A 66 -7.69 1.53 6.73
C GLN A 66 -7.72 2.86 7.50
N GLN A 67 -8.91 3.36 7.85
CA GLN A 67 -9.02 4.60 8.64
C GLN A 67 -8.34 4.48 10.01
N LYS A 68 -8.45 3.32 10.67
CA LYS A 68 -7.74 3.05 11.93
C LYS A 68 -6.23 3.02 11.72
N ILE A 69 -5.75 2.40 10.63
CA ILE A 69 -4.32 2.36 10.29
C ILE A 69 -3.78 3.79 10.09
N PHE A 70 -4.51 4.63 9.34
CA PHE A 70 -4.11 6.02 9.14
C PHE A 70 -4.02 6.80 10.46
N ALA A 71 -4.96 6.57 11.38
CA ALA A 71 -4.91 7.15 12.72
C ALA A 71 -3.70 6.67 13.54
N LEU A 72 -3.36 5.37 13.48
CA LEU A 72 -2.19 4.80 14.17
C LEU A 72 -0.87 5.40 13.68
N HIS A 73 -0.76 5.62 12.37
CA HIS A 73 0.42 6.22 11.75
C HIS A 73 0.43 7.76 11.76
N LYS A 74 -0.62 8.39 12.30
CA LYS A 74 -0.81 9.85 12.36
C LYS A 74 -0.72 10.51 10.99
N ILE A 75 -1.44 9.95 10.02
CA ILE A 75 -1.52 10.45 8.66
C ILE A 75 -2.99 10.62 8.26
N THR A 76 -3.24 11.48 7.29
CA THR A 76 -4.58 11.60 6.69
C THR A 76 -4.72 10.65 5.50
N LYS A 77 -5.98 10.42 5.09
CA LYS A 77 -6.29 9.63 3.90
C LYS A 77 -5.66 10.30 2.66
N GLU A 78 -5.79 11.61 2.59
CA GLU A 78 -5.31 12.46 1.51
C GLU A 78 -3.78 12.39 1.40
N ASP A 79 -3.06 12.44 2.52
CA ASP A 79 -1.60 12.30 2.54
C ASP A 79 -1.15 10.96 1.95
N PHE A 80 -1.83 9.87 2.33
CA PHE A 80 -1.52 8.52 1.83
C PHE A 80 -1.75 8.43 0.31
N TYR A 81 -2.90 8.83 -0.20
CA TYR A 81 -3.20 8.70 -1.64
C TYR A 81 -2.37 9.64 -2.50
N SER A 82 -2.14 10.88 -2.04
CA SER A 82 -1.22 11.81 -2.70
C SER A 82 0.19 11.22 -2.78
N SER A 83 0.67 10.66 -1.67
CA SER A 83 1.98 10.00 -1.64
C SER A 83 2.02 8.76 -2.53
N TYR A 84 1.01 7.90 -2.44
CA TYR A 84 0.90 6.71 -3.25
C TYR A 84 0.93 7.04 -4.75
N SER A 85 0.17 8.05 -5.20
CA SER A 85 0.18 8.49 -6.60
C SER A 85 1.55 9.00 -7.06
N TYR A 86 2.27 9.72 -6.18
CA TYR A 86 3.64 10.14 -6.44
C TYR A 86 4.58 8.93 -6.59
N TYR A 87 4.55 7.97 -5.64
CA TYR A 87 5.35 6.75 -5.76
C TYR A 87 4.96 5.93 -7.01
N ALA A 88 3.68 5.83 -7.34
CA ALA A 88 3.18 5.05 -8.49
C ALA A 88 3.64 5.63 -9.83
N SER A 89 3.84 6.96 -9.92
CA SER A 89 4.42 7.61 -11.11
C SER A 89 5.95 7.51 -11.16
N HIS A 90 6.61 7.13 -10.08
CA HIS A 90 8.06 6.98 -9.97
C HIS A 90 8.45 5.52 -9.74
N THR A 91 8.53 4.74 -10.83
CA THR A 91 8.76 3.28 -10.81
C THR A 91 9.97 2.87 -9.97
N GLU A 92 11.07 3.60 -10.03
CA GLU A 92 12.29 3.29 -9.25
C GLU A 92 12.03 3.37 -7.74
N LEU A 93 11.37 4.43 -7.28
CA LEU A 93 11.02 4.63 -5.88
C LEU A 93 10.00 3.58 -5.40
N MET A 94 8.98 3.29 -6.22
CA MET A 94 7.98 2.26 -5.90
C MET A 94 8.61 0.88 -5.82
N ARG A 95 9.46 0.50 -6.77
CA ARG A 95 10.17 -0.79 -6.74
C ARG A 95 10.96 -0.94 -5.45
N SER A 96 11.76 0.07 -5.12
CA SER A 96 12.59 0.06 -3.91
C SER A 96 11.74 -0.03 -2.63
N LEU A 97 10.57 0.62 -2.61
CA LEU A 97 9.61 0.56 -1.51
C LEU A 97 8.99 -0.85 -1.37
N LEU A 98 8.55 -1.46 -2.47
CA LEU A 98 7.96 -2.79 -2.46
C LEU A 98 8.97 -3.87 -2.08
N ASP A 99 10.21 -3.75 -2.55
CA ASP A 99 11.32 -4.63 -2.15
C ASP A 99 11.55 -4.55 -0.63
N SER A 100 11.49 -3.34 -0.04
CA SER A 100 11.66 -3.17 1.41
C SER A 100 10.46 -3.67 2.23
N ILE A 101 9.23 -3.51 1.72
CA ILE A 101 8.02 -4.09 2.31
C ILE A 101 8.11 -5.61 2.35
N THR A 102 8.50 -6.24 1.23
CA THR A 102 8.64 -7.70 1.13
C THR A 102 9.67 -8.23 2.12
N ALA A 103 10.86 -7.61 2.16
CA ALA A 103 11.90 -7.98 3.10
C ALA A 103 11.47 -7.82 4.58
N LYS A 104 10.68 -6.77 4.89
CA LYS A 104 10.14 -6.57 6.24
C LYS A 104 9.11 -7.65 6.60
N GLY A 105 8.16 -7.94 5.71
CA GLY A 105 7.14 -8.96 5.93
C GLY A 105 7.74 -10.36 6.13
N GLU A 106 8.79 -10.71 5.38
CA GLU A 106 9.51 -11.97 5.58
C GLU A 106 10.19 -12.03 6.96
N ARG A 107 10.87 -10.96 7.37
CA ARG A 107 11.52 -10.88 8.68
C ARG A 107 10.52 -11.03 9.82
N GLU A 108 9.37 -10.37 9.74
CA GLU A 108 8.31 -10.47 10.75
C GLU A 108 7.73 -11.88 10.80
N LYS A 109 7.50 -12.51 9.64
CA LYS A 109 7.07 -13.91 9.56
C LYS A 109 8.07 -14.84 10.23
N TYR A 110 9.35 -14.75 9.91
CA TYR A 110 10.38 -15.60 10.52
C TYR A 110 10.58 -15.30 12.01
N ALA A 111 10.47 -14.04 12.43
CA ALA A 111 10.51 -13.68 13.84
C ALA A 111 9.39 -14.39 14.62
N VAL A 112 8.16 -14.42 14.11
CA VAL A 112 7.05 -15.13 14.76
C VAL A 112 7.27 -16.65 14.78
N LEU A 113 7.79 -17.23 13.69
CA LEU A 113 8.01 -18.68 13.59
C LEU A 113 9.14 -19.18 14.51
N TYR A 114 10.23 -18.41 14.64
CA TYR A 114 11.43 -18.82 15.37
C TYR A 114 11.57 -18.18 16.77
N ALA A 115 10.71 -17.23 17.15
CA ALA A 115 10.66 -16.71 18.53
C ALA A 115 10.15 -17.74 19.56
N LYS A 116 9.59 -18.87 19.11
CA LYS A 116 9.24 -19.99 19.99
C LYS A 116 10.40 -21.01 19.98
N PRO A 117 10.89 -21.49 21.15
CA PRO A 117 11.93 -22.49 21.17
C PRO A 117 11.43 -23.74 20.44
N LEU A 118 12.18 -24.14 19.40
CA LEU A 118 11.86 -25.33 18.62
C LEU A 118 11.91 -26.54 19.55
N LYS A 119 10.76 -27.19 19.77
CA LYS A 119 10.77 -28.55 20.32
C LYS A 119 11.49 -29.42 19.29
N PRO A 120 12.53 -30.18 19.66
CA PRO A 120 13.21 -31.03 18.70
C PRO A 120 12.17 -32.02 18.15
N MET A 121 11.81 -31.87 16.88
CA MET A 121 11.09 -32.93 16.19
C MET A 121 12.06 -34.09 16.04
N PRO A 122 11.68 -35.32 16.44
CA PRO A 122 12.48 -36.47 16.11
C PRO A 122 12.47 -36.61 14.59
N VAL A 123 13.59 -36.26 13.96
CA VAL A 123 13.83 -36.53 12.54
C VAL A 123 13.94 -38.04 12.43
N ARG A 124 12.81 -38.74 12.26
CA ARG A 124 12.82 -40.09 11.71
C ARG A 124 13.18 -39.94 10.25
N ILE A 125 14.47 -39.93 9.96
CA ILE A 125 15.02 -40.18 8.63
C ILE A 125 14.68 -41.65 8.33
N SER A 126 13.41 -41.93 8.01
CA SER A 126 13.14 -43.13 7.24
C SER A 126 13.81 -42.87 5.90
N LEU A 127 14.86 -43.62 5.58
CA LEU A 127 15.37 -43.73 4.23
C LEU A 127 14.23 -44.33 3.40
N ILE A 128 13.30 -43.49 2.96
CA ILE A 128 12.40 -43.81 1.87
C ILE A 128 13.32 -43.80 0.66
N PRO A 129 13.53 -44.94 -0.02
CA PRO A 129 14.29 -44.95 -1.25
C PRO A 129 13.64 -43.95 -2.21
N LEU A 130 14.41 -42.98 -2.68
CA LEU A 130 13.98 -42.05 -3.72
C LEU A 130 13.55 -42.91 -4.92
N PRO A 131 12.26 -42.94 -5.31
CA PRO A 131 11.87 -43.69 -6.50
C PRO A 131 12.65 -43.12 -7.68
N ALA A 132 13.33 -43.99 -8.42
CA ALA A 132 14.04 -43.60 -9.62
C ALA A 132 13.07 -42.85 -10.52
N ALA A 133 13.27 -41.54 -10.66
CA ALA A 133 12.43 -40.70 -11.49
C ALA A 133 12.59 -41.19 -12.93
N THR A 134 11.57 -41.86 -13.45
CA THR A 134 11.48 -42.14 -14.88
C THR A 134 11.45 -40.78 -15.58
N LEU A 135 12.50 -40.47 -16.33
CA LEU A 135 12.62 -39.24 -17.07
C LEU A 135 11.37 -39.10 -17.96
N PRO A 136 10.54 -38.04 -17.81
CA PRO A 136 9.40 -37.85 -18.68
C PRO A 136 9.95 -37.76 -20.10
N LYS A 137 9.48 -38.65 -20.99
CA LYS A 137 9.79 -38.54 -22.42
C LYS A 137 9.43 -37.13 -22.86
N LEU A 138 10.42 -36.41 -23.38
CA LEU A 138 10.25 -35.11 -23.98
C LEU A 138 9.33 -35.30 -25.19
N PHE A 139 8.03 -35.16 -24.99
CA PHE A 139 7.11 -35.03 -26.11
C PHE A 139 7.44 -33.70 -26.79
N PRO A 140 7.88 -33.71 -28.06
CA PRO A 140 8.04 -32.46 -28.78
C PRO A 140 6.65 -31.82 -28.86
N MET A 141 6.45 -30.73 -28.12
CA MET A 141 5.28 -29.90 -28.34
C MET A 141 5.37 -29.39 -29.79
N PRO A 142 4.29 -29.48 -30.58
CA PRO A 142 4.29 -28.88 -31.91
C PRO A 142 4.48 -27.38 -31.72
N ILE A 143 5.60 -26.86 -32.20
CA ILE A 143 5.83 -25.43 -32.35
C ILE A 143 4.76 -24.97 -33.36
N PRO A 144 3.81 -24.09 -33.00
CA PRO A 144 2.94 -23.51 -34.01
C PRO A 144 3.83 -22.72 -34.98
N SER A 145 3.81 -23.13 -36.25
CA SER A 145 4.53 -22.46 -37.34
C SER A 145 4.26 -20.96 -37.32
N VAL A 146 5.33 -20.17 -37.26
CA VAL A 146 5.33 -18.71 -37.27
C VAL A 146 4.96 -18.13 -38.66
N GLU A 147 4.61 -18.97 -39.65
CA GLU A 147 4.40 -18.55 -41.04
C GLU A 147 3.00 -18.04 -41.42
N GLN A 148 2.00 -18.02 -40.53
CA GLN A 148 0.62 -17.70 -40.96
C GLN A 148 0.14 -16.25 -40.75
N GLN A 149 1.01 -15.28 -40.46
CA GLN A 149 0.57 -13.89 -40.32
C GLN A 149 1.34 -12.90 -41.18
N LEU A 150 1.42 -13.20 -42.48
CA LEU A 150 1.58 -12.15 -43.49
C LEU A 150 0.69 -12.43 -44.71
N THR A 151 -0.62 -12.50 -44.49
CA THR A 151 -1.60 -12.31 -45.58
C THR A 151 -2.36 -11.03 -45.30
N ILE A 152 -1.88 -9.95 -45.89
CA ILE A 152 -2.60 -8.68 -46.01
C ILE A 152 -3.72 -8.94 -47.03
N THR A 153 -4.90 -9.30 -46.56
CA THR A 153 -6.13 -9.13 -47.34
C THR A 153 -6.68 -7.74 -47.06
N PRO A 154 -6.92 -6.91 -48.09
CA PRO A 154 -7.52 -5.59 -47.89
C PRO A 154 -8.95 -5.73 -47.35
N PRO A 155 -9.38 -4.91 -46.38
CA PRO A 155 -10.75 -4.94 -45.89
C PRO A 155 -11.73 -4.49 -46.98
N PRO A 156 -12.87 -5.17 -47.16
CA PRO A 156 -13.92 -4.71 -48.05
C PRO A 156 -14.45 -3.37 -47.56
N ALA A 157 -14.57 -2.43 -48.49
CA ALA A 157 -15.28 -1.18 -48.30
C ALA A 157 -16.71 -1.46 -47.83
N SER A 158 -16.98 -1.19 -46.55
CA SER A 158 -18.33 -0.95 -46.05
C SER A 158 -18.30 0.28 -45.18
N ILE A 159 -18.60 1.39 -45.83
CA ILE A 159 -18.94 2.67 -45.22
C ILE A 159 -20.29 2.44 -44.54
N VAL A 160 -20.27 2.13 -43.24
CA VAL A 160 -21.39 2.45 -42.37
C VAL A 160 -21.09 3.83 -41.81
N PRO A 161 -21.88 4.87 -42.11
CA PRO A 161 -21.67 6.19 -41.52
C PRO A 161 -21.82 6.07 -40.00
N LEU A 162 -20.74 6.31 -39.28
CA LEU A 162 -20.76 6.51 -37.84
C LEU A 162 -21.64 7.74 -37.56
N PRO A 163 -22.72 7.65 -36.77
CA PRO A 163 -23.48 8.84 -36.39
C PRO A 163 -22.55 9.75 -35.58
N ALA A 164 -22.46 11.01 -36.02
CA ALA A 164 -21.65 12.04 -35.39
C ALA A 164 -21.97 12.14 -33.89
N PRO A 165 -20.96 12.32 -33.01
CA PRO A 165 -21.22 12.61 -31.61
C PRO A 165 -21.92 13.97 -31.52
N THR A 166 -23.22 13.94 -31.20
CA THR A 166 -23.92 15.15 -30.78
C THR A 166 -23.25 15.64 -29.51
N ILE A 167 -22.56 16.78 -29.61
CA ILE A 167 -22.11 17.56 -28.47
C ILE A 167 -23.38 17.98 -27.73
N VAL A 168 -23.74 17.22 -26.70
CA VAL A 168 -24.72 17.67 -25.72
C VAL A 168 -23.98 18.69 -24.85
N PRO A 169 -24.33 19.99 -24.85
CA PRO A 169 -23.75 20.91 -23.90
C PRO A 169 -24.15 20.44 -22.50
N SER A 170 -23.14 20.16 -21.68
CA SER A 170 -23.34 19.90 -20.27
C SER A 170 -24.12 21.08 -19.66
N PRO A 171 -25.22 20.85 -18.93
CA PRO A 171 -25.89 21.93 -18.25
C PRO A 171 -24.92 22.50 -17.21
N LEU A 172 -24.75 23.82 -17.21
CA LEU A 172 -24.06 24.54 -16.15
C LEU A 172 -24.61 24.08 -14.80
N ILE A 173 -23.83 23.28 -14.08
CA ILE A 173 -24.10 23.03 -12.67
C ILE A 173 -23.83 24.36 -11.98
N ASN A 174 -24.92 25.06 -11.72
CA ASN A 174 -25.02 26.23 -10.87
C ASN A 174 -24.46 25.85 -9.49
N VAL A 175 -23.18 26.15 -9.24
CA VAL A 175 -22.58 26.06 -7.92
C VAL A 175 -23.21 27.16 -7.08
N LYS A 176 -24.32 26.82 -6.43
CA LYS A 176 -24.86 27.62 -5.34
C LYS A 176 -23.77 27.69 -4.25
N PRO A 177 -23.37 28.87 -3.76
CA PRO A 177 -22.39 28.95 -2.69
C PRO A 177 -22.93 28.23 -1.46
N ILE A 178 -22.24 27.18 -1.02
CA ILE A 178 -22.42 26.64 0.31
C ILE A 178 -21.91 27.73 1.27
N ILE A 179 -22.88 28.37 1.90
CA ILE A 179 -22.69 29.29 3.02
C ILE A 179 -21.78 28.59 4.05
N PRO A 180 -20.70 29.24 4.54
CA PRO A 180 -19.89 28.66 5.59
C PRO A 180 -20.76 28.45 6.83
N GLN A 181 -20.86 27.20 7.28
CA GLN A 181 -21.40 26.87 8.59
C GLN A 181 -20.65 27.69 9.64
N LYS A 182 -21.40 28.55 10.32
CA LYS A 182 -20.97 29.44 11.39
C LYS A 182 -20.21 28.63 12.46
N PRO A 183 -19.09 29.13 12.99
CA PRO A 183 -18.45 28.49 14.14
C PRO A 183 -19.44 28.51 15.31
N PHE A 184 -19.76 27.32 15.81
CA PHE A 184 -20.57 27.12 17.00
C PHE A 184 -19.73 27.59 18.20
N LEU A 185 -19.82 28.88 18.51
CA LEU A 185 -19.41 29.43 19.79
C LEU A 185 -20.24 28.74 20.88
N LYS A 186 -19.73 27.63 21.43
CA LYS A 186 -20.14 27.20 22.76
C LYS A 186 -19.58 28.23 23.72
N THR A 187 -20.46 29.10 24.18
CA THR A 187 -20.33 29.84 25.43
C THR A 187 -20.05 28.85 26.56
N VAL A 188 -18.77 28.66 26.89
CA VAL A 188 -18.38 28.14 28.19
C VAL A 188 -18.71 29.25 29.18
N LYS A 189 -19.86 29.10 29.86
CA LYS A 189 -20.21 29.90 31.04
C LYS A 189 -19.13 29.63 32.09
N GLN A 190 -18.18 30.54 32.19
CA GLN A 190 -17.18 30.56 33.25
C GLN A 190 -17.91 30.91 34.55
N LYS A 191 -18.06 29.90 35.41
CA LYS A 191 -18.56 30.06 36.78
C LYS A 191 -17.47 30.78 37.58
N PRO A 192 -17.77 31.86 38.31
CA PRO A 192 -16.77 32.53 39.14
C PRO A 192 -16.43 31.63 40.33
N GLN A 193 -15.17 31.22 40.43
CA GLN A 193 -14.60 30.76 41.70
C GLN A 193 -14.32 32.00 42.54
N GLN A 194 -15.04 32.10 43.66
CA GLN A 194 -14.80 33.08 44.70
C GLN A 194 -13.43 32.83 45.34
N PRO A 195 -12.73 33.89 45.79
CA PRO A 195 -11.55 33.75 46.62
C PRO A 195 -11.99 33.50 48.06
N ILE A 196 -11.48 32.43 48.69
CA ILE A 196 -11.51 32.29 50.14
C ILE A 196 -10.07 32.15 50.61
N LEU A 197 -9.65 33.22 51.29
CA LEU A 197 -8.70 33.38 52.40
C LEU A 197 -7.46 32.47 52.42
#